data_AF-A0AAD9ZUV9-F1
#
_entry.id   AF-A0AAD9ZUV9-F1
#
_cell.length_a   1.000
_cell.length_b   1.000
_cell.length_c   1.000
_cell.angle_alpha   90.00
_cell.angle_beta   90.00
_cell.angle_gamma   90.00
#
_symmetry.space_group_name_H-M   'P 1'
#
loop_
_entity.id
_entity.type
_entity.pdbx_description
1 polymer ?
#
loop_
_entity_poly.entity_id
_entity_poly.type
_entity_poly.pdbx_seq_one_letter_code
_entity_poly.pdbx_strand_id
1 'polypeptide(L)' 'MANTGPGTNNSQFFICTVKTEWLDGNNVIFGQVIQGFDVNKVVEKVGSRSGLTSKPVMVANCVC' A
#
# COMPACT_ATOMS: atom_id res chain seq x y z
N MET A 1 3.69 3.34 6.39
CA MET A 1 2.39 3.62 7.04
C MET A 1 1.80 4.87 6.43
N ALA A 2 0.53 4.84 6.02
CA ALA A 2 -0.15 6.06 5.59
C ALA A 2 -0.48 6.91 6.83
N ASN A 3 -0.34 8.22 6.69
CA ASN A 3 -0.58 9.19 7.76
C ASN A 3 -1.04 10.52 7.17
N THR A 4 -1.43 11.44 8.06
CA THR A 4 -1.79 12.83 7.75
C THR A 4 -0.83 13.83 8.41
N GLY A 5 0.39 13.38 8.72
CA GLY A 5 1.41 14.14 9.45
C GLY A 5 2.09 13.33 10.57
N PRO A 6 3.04 13.94 11.30
CA PRO A 6 3.74 13.29 12.40
C PRO A 6 2.78 12.82 13.49
N GLY A 7 2.89 11.57 13.92
CA GLY A 7 2.09 11.00 15.01
C GLY A 7 0.66 10.58 14.65
N THR A 8 0.26 10.60 13.38
CA THR A 8 -1.11 10.23 12.94
C THR A 8 -1.20 8.87 12.25
N ASN A 9 -0.31 7.94 12.62
CA ASN A 9 -0.39 6.56 12.13
C ASN A 9 -1.63 5.86 12.70
N ASN A 10 -2.37 5.15 11.87
CA ASN A 10 -3.49 4.29 12.27
C ASN A 10 -3.37 2.92 11.56
N SER A 11 -4.45 2.39 11.00
CA SER A 11 -4.48 1.11 10.28
C SER A 11 -4.20 1.21 8.78
N GLN A 12 -4.16 2.42 8.22
CA GLN A 12 -3.93 2.61 6.79
C GLN A 12 -2.46 2.33 6.43
N PHE A 13 -2.25 1.49 5.44
CA PHE A 13 -0.93 1.16 4.89
C PHE A 13 -0.96 1.18 3.37
N PHE A 14 0.22 1.15 2.77
CA PHE A 14 0.42 1.03 1.34
C PHE A 14 1.58 0.08 1.07
N ILE A 15 1.55 -0.54 -0.10
CA ILE A 15 2.63 -1.38 -0.62
C ILE A 15 3.26 -0.64 -1.79
N CYS A 16 4.57 -0.41 -1.74
CA CYS A 16 5.27 0.26 -2.82
C CYS A 16 5.50 -0.71 -3.99
N THR A 17 5.04 -0.35 -5.20
CA THR A 17 5.30 -1.11 -6.44
C THR A 17 6.60 -0.69 -7.13
N VAL A 18 7.12 0.48 -6.75
CA VAL A 18 8.41 1.05 -7.19
C VAL A 18 9.19 1.58 -5.98
N LYS A 19 10.46 1.93 -6.16
CA LYS A 19 11.24 2.59 -5.11
C LYS A 19 10.70 4.01 -4.87
N THR A 20 10.37 4.35 -3.63
CA THR A 20 9.76 5.64 -3.24
C THR A 20 10.59 6.37 -2.19
N GLU A 21 11.80 6.80 -2.57
CA GLU A 21 12.77 7.44 -1.65
C GLU A 21 12.24 8.73 -1.01
N TRP A 22 11.32 9.43 -1.68
CA TRP A 22 10.71 10.66 -1.16
C TRP A 22 9.80 10.45 0.06
N LEU A 23 9.45 9.20 0.40
CA LEU A 23 8.66 8.87 1.58
C LEU A 23 9.53 8.59 2.82
N ASP A 24 10.85 8.51 2.66
CA ASP A 24 11.78 8.23 3.75
C ASP A 24 11.71 9.35 4.80
N GLY A 25 11.59 8.96 6.08
CA GLY A 25 11.42 9.88 7.21
C GLY A 25 9.98 10.43 7.39
N ASN A 26 9.14 10.42 6.36
CA ASN A 26 7.73 10.86 6.44
C ASN A 26 6.78 9.72 6.77
N ASN A 27 7.04 8.53 6.24
CA ASN A 27 6.20 7.36 6.41
C ASN A 27 7.02 6.22 7.01
N VAL A 28 6.54 5.66 8.13
CA VAL A 28 7.24 4.56 8.81
C VAL A 28 7.16 3.28 7.97
N ILE A 29 8.31 2.69 7.63
CA ILE A 29 8.44 1.37 7.01
C ILE A 29 8.41 0.32 8.13
N PHE A 30 7.53 -0.67 8.02
CA PHE A 30 7.33 -1.69 9.06
C PHE A 30 7.43 -3.14 8.56
N GLY A 31 7.62 -3.36 7.26
CA GLY A 31 7.70 -4.70 6.68
C GLY A 31 7.88 -4.69 5.17
N GLN A 32 8.00 -5.90 4.60
CA GLN A 32 8.14 -6.13 3.16
C GLN A 32 7.32 -7.34 2.72
N VAL A 33 6.89 -7.34 1.45
CA VAL A 33 6.17 -8.48 0.86
C VAL A 33 7.18 -9.58 0.53
N ILE A 34 7.04 -10.74 1.18
CA ILE A 34 7.93 -11.89 0.98
C ILE A 34 7.46 -12.83 -0.13
N GLN A 35 6.14 -12.89 -0.39
CA GLN A 35 5.48 -13.76 -1.36
C GLN A 35 4.22 -13.08 -1.90
N GLY A 36 3.73 -13.50 -3.07
CA GLY A 36 2.48 -12.99 -3.64
C GLY A 36 2.57 -11.63 -4.33
N PHE A 37 3.75 -11.19 -4.76
CA PHE A 37 3.92 -9.89 -5.43
C PHE A 37 3.22 -9.83 -6.81
N ASP A 38 2.94 -10.97 -7.41
CA ASP A 38 2.10 -11.11 -8.60
C ASP A 38 0.66 -10.64 -8.35
N VAL A 39 0.10 -10.91 -7.17
CA VAL A 39 -1.22 -10.38 -6.76
C VAL A 39 -1.20 -8.86 -6.71
N ASN A 40 -0.13 -8.26 -6.16
CA ASN A 40 0.02 -6.80 -6.12
C ASN A 40 0.03 -6.19 -7.53
N LYS A 41 0.68 -6.85 -8.51
CA LYS A 41 0.65 -6.39 -9.92
C LYS A 41 -0.75 -6.46 -10.54
N VAL A 42 -1.58 -7.43 -10.16
CA VAL A 42 -2.96 -7.50 -10.62
C VAL A 42 -3.81 -6.39 -10.00
N VAL A 43 -3.61 -6.09 -8.71
CA VAL A 43 -4.25 -4.97 -8.02
C VAL A 43 -3.84 -3.62 -8.62
N GLU A 44 -2.55 -3.44 -8.93
CA GLU A 44 -2.03 -2.22 -9.56
C GLU A 44 -2.67 -1.97 -10.93
N LYS A 45 -2.87 -3.02 -11.74
CA LYS A 45 -3.48 -2.93 -13.08
C LYS A 45 -4.92 -2.41 -13.08
N VAL A 46 -5.66 -2.56 -11.99
CA VAL A 46 -7.05 -2.04 -11.88
C VAL A 46 -7.10 -0.62 -11.34
N GLY A 47 -5.96 -0.06 -10.90
CA GLY A 47 -5.83 1.33 -10.47
C GLY A 47 -5.78 2.34 -11.62
N SER A 48 -5.75 3.62 -11.28
CA SER A 48 -5.65 4.72 -12.23
C SER A 48 -4.79 5.85 -11.66
N ARG A 49 -4.41 6.82 -12.50
CA ARG A 49 -3.58 7.96 -12.09
C ARG A 49 -4.22 8.82 -11.00
N SER A 50 -5.56 8.84 -10.88
CA SER A 50 -6.27 9.55 -9.81
C SER A 50 -6.35 8.76 -8.50
N GLY A 51 -5.88 7.50 -8.49
CA GLY A 51 -6.02 6.59 -7.35
C GLY A 51 -7.36 5.85 -7.31
N LEU A 52 -8.31 6.18 -8.19
CA LEU A 52 -9.58 5.44 -8.28
C LEU A 52 -9.36 4.08 -8.95
N THR A 53 -9.99 3.04 -8.41
CA THR A 53 -9.93 1.68 -8.94
C THR A 53 -11.13 1.39 -9.85
N SER A 54 -10.88 0.76 -10.99
CA SER A 54 -11.91 0.32 -11.94
C SER A 54 -12.80 -0.82 -11.40
N LYS A 55 -12.31 -1.56 -10.41
CA LYS A 55 -13.01 -2.67 -9.74
C LYS A 55 -12.76 -2.59 -8.22
N PRO A 56 -13.71 -3.04 -7.39
CA PRO A 56 -13.48 -3.11 -5.94
C PRO A 56 -12.36 -4.10 -5.62
N VAL A 57 -11.41 -3.69 -4.79
CA VAL A 57 -10.31 -4.52 -4.28
C VAL A 57 -10.51 -4.68 -2.78
N MET A 58 -10.70 -5.92 -2.33
CA MET A 58 -11.05 -6.23 -0.95
C MET A 58 -10.09 -7.28 -0.39
N VAL A 59 -9.66 -7.10 0.86
CA VAL A 59 -8.99 -8.15 1.62
C VAL A 59 -10.08 -9.10 2.13
N ALA A 60 -10.24 -10.24 1.46
CA ALA A 60 -11.31 -11.18 1.77
C ALA A 60 -11.06 -11.99 3.05
N ASN A 61 -9.80 -12.26 3.37
CA ASN A 61 -9.39 -12.97 4.58
C ASN A 61 -7.96 -12.55 4.95
N CYS A 62 -7.69 -12.43 6.24
CA CYS A 62 -6.37 -12.19 6.80
C CYS A 62 -6.24 -12.96 8.11
N VAL A 63 -5.00 -13.33 8.45
CA VAL A 63 -4.68 -13.93 9.74
C VAL A 63 -4.34 -12.82 10.74
N CYS A 64 -4.78 -12.99 11.99
CA CYS A 64 -4.34 -12.18 13.12
C CYS A 64 -3.01 -12.70 13.68
#